data_AF-U2K8H4-F1
#
_entry.id   AF-U2K8H4-F1
#
_cell.length_a   1.000
_cell.length_b   1.000
_cell.length_c   1.000
_cell.angle_alpha   90.00
_cell.angle_beta   90.00
_cell.angle_gamma   90.00
#
_symmetry.space_group_name_H-M   'P 1'
#
loop_
_entity.id
_entity.type
_entity.pdbx_description
1 polymer ?
#
loop_
_entity_poly.entity_id
_entity_poly.type
_entity_poly.pdbx_seq_one_letter_code
_entity_poly.pdbx_strand_id
1 'polypeptide(L)'
;MYTSSSARRRTNWLEIILWILIFLLVYLIPSSPHLGFRVEGAEGLIPQLPAASSWMSRLIGLLALVLVSGLAIYTGERYLLIEKGERATMVLFFVALMTTSPSLGALSGLAVIFLQLILFLSFGLYQDTHQPRFYLFIGLLVGLLCLLTPLYGVLLPIILLAQYRLRSMESRSLVGLIAGVFLPVWILISILIYQGFSVLTSYEKLLLRDFPLPLPREVSGMAFVSPLCYWSFVACFLVGGVLYRRRFYRENVRHRDMFAVLHFYPLVLLLLVPFVAAEAPALLQLTVVPIGFIVARGMGAVPERMGLVMRAILLALLLGQYLYTLGVFDLVERLLSL
;
A
#
# COMPACT_ATOMS: atom_id res chain seq x y z
N MET A 1 -38.55 20.59 -3.76
CA MET A 1 -38.98 19.40 -2.99
C MET A 1 -37.71 18.64 -2.58
N TYR A 2 -37.27 18.81 -1.33
CA TYR A 2 -36.10 18.13 -0.78
C TYR A 2 -36.49 16.71 -0.38
N THR A 3 -36.15 15.70 -1.20
CA THR A 3 -36.17 14.31 -0.73
C THR A 3 -34.91 14.05 0.08
N SER A 4 -35.02 14.29 1.38
CA SER A 4 -34.14 13.71 2.40
C SER A 4 -34.22 12.19 2.33
N SER A 5 -33.36 11.58 1.51
CA SER A 5 -33.06 10.16 1.62
C SER A 5 -31.55 9.98 1.81
N SER A 6 -31.01 10.66 2.82
CA SER A 6 -29.96 10.07 3.64
C SER A 6 -30.57 8.87 4.39
N ALA A 7 -30.99 7.84 3.65
CA ALA A 7 -31.25 6.54 4.22
C ALA A 7 -29.94 6.17 4.91
N ARG A 8 -29.96 6.15 6.25
CA ARG A 8 -28.86 5.68 7.09
C ARG A 8 -28.49 4.30 6.55
N ARG A 9 -27.46 4.24 5.71
CA ARG A 9 -26.88 3.00 5.24
C ARG A 9 -26.39 2.30 6.50
N ARG A 10 -27.14 1.31 6.99
CA ARG A 10 -26.73 0.54 8.16
C ARG A 10 -25.53 -0.26 7.72
N THR A 11 -24.37 0.05 8.28
CA THR A 11 -23.22 -0.84 8.15
C THR A 11 -23.60 -2.18 8.75
N ASN A 12 -23.58 -3.23 7.93
CA ASN A 12 -23.77 -4.60 8.40
C ASN A 12 -22.53 -5.03 9.18
N TRP A 13 -22.48 -4.68 10.47
CA TRP A 13 -21.33 -4.90 11.34
C TRP A 13 -20.97 -6.37 11.49
N LEU A 14 -21.97 -7.26 11.49
CA LEU A 14 -21.75 -8.71 11.60
C LEU A 14 -20.92 -9.24 10.43
N GLU A 15 -21.27 -8.86 9.20
CA GLU A 15 -20.51 -9.25 8.01
C GLU A 15 -19.10 -8.70 8.03
N ILE A 16 -18.91 -7.44 8.44
CA ILE A 16 -17.60 -6.80 8.51
C ILE A 16 -16.70 -7.50 9.53
N ILE A 17 -17.24 -7.76 10.73
CA ILE A 17 -16.52 -8.46 11.80
C ILE A 17 -16.18 -9.89 11.36
N LEU A 18 -17.11 -10.59 10.70
CA LEU A 18 -16.89 -11.93 10.18
C LEU A 18 -15.73 -11.95 9.19
N TRP A 19 -15.72 -11.06 8.20
CA TRP A 19 -14.62 -11.01 7.23
C TRP A 19 -13.29 -10.65 7.89
N ILE A 20 -13.26 -9.67 8.80
CA ILE A 20 -12.04 -9.31 9.54
C ILE A 20 -11.51 -10.54 10.29
N LEU A 21 -12.38 -11.27 11.00
CA LEU A 21 -12.01 -12.48 11.71
C LEU A 21 -11.47 -13.56 10.77
N ILE A 22 -12.09 -13.77 9.61
CA ILE A 22 -11.62 -14.74 8.61
C ILE A 22 -10.21 -14.37 8.14
N PHE A 23 -9.97 -13.12 7.72
CA PHE A 23 -8.65 -12.70 7.27
C PHE A 23 -7.60 -12.80 8.37
N LEU A 24 -7.92 -12.40 9.60
CA LEU A 24 -7.01 -12.52 10.74
C LEU A 24 -6.71 -13.97 11.08
N LEU A 25 -7.72 -14.84 11.09
CA LEU A 25 -7.55 -16.26 11.39
C LEU A 25 -6.64 -16.91 10.35
N VAL A 26 -6.93 -16.72 9.05
CA VAL A 26 -6.12 -17.29 7.97
C VAL A 26 -4.71 -16.70 7.96
N TYR A 27 -4.54 -15.42 8.29
CA TYR A 27 -3.22 -14.78 8.44
C TYR A 27 -2.39 -15.38 9.59
N LEU A 28 -3.04 -15.83 10.66
CA LEU A 28 -2.36 -16.45 11.81
C LEU A 28 -2.04 -17.93 11.61
N ILE A 29 -2.56 -18.59 10.57
CA ILE A 29 -2.26 -20.01 10.30
C ILE A 29 -0.76 -20.16 9.99
N PRO A 30 -0.01 -20.95 10.77
CA PRO A 30 1.39 -21.24 10.47
C PRO A 30 1.43 -22.13 9.22
N SER A 31 1.98 -21.60 8.14
CA SER A 31 2.23 -22.35 6.91
C SER A 31 3.57 -23.05 7.03
N SER A 32 3.60 -24.34 6.71
CA SER A 32 4.84 -25.11 6.72
C SER A 32 5.80 -24.61 5.61
N PRO A 33 7.12 -24.60 5.86
CA PRO A 33 8.13 -24.22 4.86
C PRO A 33 8.17 -25.14 3.63
N HIS A 34 7.42 -26.24 3.64
CA HIS A 34 7.30 -27.21 2.54
C HIS A 34 6.17 -26.89 1.55
N LEU A 35 5.32 -25.90 1.84
CA LEU A 35 4.20 -25.48 0.98
C LEU A 35 4.49 -24.19 0.20
N GLY A 36 5.70 -23.63 0.32
CA GLY A 36 6.11 -22.44 -0.42
C GLY A 36 6.52 -22.77 -1.86
N PHE A 37 6.17 -21.89 -2.80
CA PHE A 37 6.74 -21.85 -4.15
C PHE A 37 8.27 -21.97 -4.05
N ARG A 38 8.83 -23.12 -4.44
CA ARG A 38 10.25 -23.24 -4.77
C ARG A 38 10.45 -22.54 -6.10
N VAL A 39 11.00 -21.33 -6.07
CA VAL A 39 11.56 -20.72 -7.29
C VAL A 39 12.89 -21.42 -7.54
N GLU A 40 12.92 -22.36 -8.47
CA GLU A 40 14.16 -22.99 -8.94
C GLU A 40 15.12 -21.88 -9.44
N GLY A 41 16.33 -21.83 -8.89
CA GLY A 41 17.38 -20.89 -9.30
C GLY A 41 17.61 -19.67 -8.39
N ALA A 42 16.83 -19.49 -7.31
CA ALA A 42 16.98 -18.38 -6.37
C ALA A 42 17.11 -18.84 -4.91
N GLU A 43 18.00 -19.81 -4.63
CA GLU A 43 18.22 -20.41 -3.30
C GLU A 43 18.72 -19.43 -2.20
N GLY A 44 18.78 -18.12 -2.46
CA GLY A 44 19.15 -17.10 -1.47
C GLY A 44 18.24 -15.87 -1.44
N LEU A 45 17.21 -15.78 -2.28
CA LEU A 45 16.29 -14.64 -2.35
C LEU A 45 14.88 -15.13 -2.08
N ILE A 46 14.64 -15.47 -0.82
CA ILE A 46 13.38 -16.01 -0.34
C ILE A 46 12.28 -14.99 -0.67
N PRO A 47 11.26 -15.35 -1.48
CA PRO A 47 10.04 -14.57 -1.54
C PRO A 47 9.48 -14.58 -0.12
N GLN A 48 9.60 -13.45 0.59
CA GLN A 48 9.00 -13.31 1.91
C GLN A 48 7.49 -13.30 1.69
N LEU A 49 6.89 -14.48 1.57
CA LEU A 49 5.49 -14.69 1.81
C LEU A 49 5.24 -14.43 3.31
N PRO A 50 4.04 -14.00 3.73
CA PRO A 50 3.65 -13.95 5.14
C PRO A 50 3.79 -15.33 5.79
N ALA A 51 3.71 -16.35 4.92
CA ALA A 51 3.89 -17.74 5.21
C ALA A 51 5.25 -18.11 5.83
N ALA A 52 6.33 -17.44 5.41
CA ALA A 52 7.69 -17.72 5.86
C ALA A 52 8.09 -16.89 7.10
N SER A 53 7.20 -16.01 7.57
CA SER A 53 7.52 -15.03 8.60
C SER A 53 7.28 -15.58 10.01
N SER A 54 8.18 -15.28 10.95
CA SER A 54 8.04 -15.71 12.34
C SER A 54 6.76 -15.13 12.98
N TRP A 55 6.19 -15.81 13.96
CA TRP A 55 5.01 -15.33 14.71
C TRP A 55 5.17 -13.87 15.17
N MET A 56 6.36 -13.50 15.64
CA MET A 56 6.67 -12.14 16.08
C MET A 56 6.58 -11.11 14.95
N SER A 57 7.06 -11.43 13.74
CA SER A 57 6.94 -10.55 12.58
C SER A 57 5.48 -10.32 12.16
N ARG A 58 4.63 -11.35 12.28
CA ARG A 58 3.19 -11.24 12.00
C ARG A 58 2.49 -10.33 12.98
N LEU A 59 2.81 -10.44 14.28
CA LEU A 59 2.30 -9.55 15.32
C LEU A 59 2.71 -8.09 15.09
N ILE A 60 3.96 -7.85 14.71
CA ILE A 60 4.44 -6.50 14.36
C ILE A 60 3.69 -5.96 13.13
N GLY A 61 3.44 -6.81 12.13
CA GLY A 61 2.62 -6.48 10.97
C GLY A 61 1.18 -6.09 11.33
N LEU A 62 0.55 -6.81 12.28
CA LEU A 62 -0.77 -6.45 12.80
C LEU A 62 -0.76 -5.12 13.55
N LEU A 63 0.28 -4.84 14.34
CA LEU A 63 0.43 -3.54 14.99
C LEU A 63 0.54 -2.41 13.96
N ALA A 64 1.29 -2.61 12.88
CA ALA A 64 1.37 -1.66 11.78
C ALA A 64 -0.01 -1.47 11.12
N LEU A 65 -0.77 -2.54 10.88
CA LEU A 65 -2.13 -2.47 10.34
C LEU A 65 -3.08 -1.65 11.24
N VAL A 66 -3.02 -1.83 12.56
CA VAL A 66 -3.81 -1.04 13.51
C VAL A 66 -3.43 0.44 13.43
N LEU A 67 -2.14 0.75 13.41
CA LEU A 67 -1.65 2.12 13.33
C LEU A 67 -2.03 2.79 12.01
N VAL A 68 -1.84 2.10 10.88
CA VAL A 68 -2.26 2.57 9.54
C VAL A 68 -3.76 2.81 9.51
N SER A 69 -4.56 1.89 10.05
CA SER A 69 -6.02 2.04 10.09
C SER A 69 -6.45 3.25 10.92
N GLY A 70 -5.84 3.45 12.09
CA GLY A 70 -6.10 4.62 12.95
C GLY A 70 -5.72 5.94 12.28
N LEU A 71 -4.51 6.00 11.70
CA LEU A 71 -4.04 7.17 10.95
C LEU A 71 -4.94 7.44 9.73
N ALA A 72 -5.32 6.40 8.99
CA ALA A 72 -6.19 6.54 7.84
C ALA A 72 -7.58 7.06 8.22
N ILE A 73 -8.18 6.58 9.32
CA ILE A 73 -9.44 7.14 9.84
C ILE A 73 -9.27 8.62 10.15
N TYR A 74 -8.19 8.99 10.85
CA TYR A 74 -7.91 10.39 11.17
C TYR A 74 -7.75 11.24 9.90
N THR A 75 -7.01 10.76 8.90
CA THR A 75 -6.85 11.47 7.61
C THR A 75 -8.18 11.61 6.87
N GLY A 76 -8.99 10.54 6.87
CA GLY A 76 -10.30 10.50 6.23
C GLY A 76 -11.29 11.46 6.87
N GLU A 77 -11.23 11.64 8.20
CA GLU A 77 -12.01 12.64 8.91
C GLU A 77 -11.51 14.06 8.66
N ARG A 78 -10.21 14.29 8.84
CA ARG A 78 -9.56 15.62 8.71
C ARG A 78 -9.80 16.24 7.34
N TYR A 79 -9.70 15.43 6.28
CA TYR A 79 -9.88 15.88 4.89
C TYR A 79 -11.26 15.52 4.31
N LEU A 80 -12.17 15.00 5.15
CA LEU A 80 -13.53 14.59 4.76
C LEU A 80 -13.55 13.59 3.58
N LEU A 81 -12.52 12.76 3.42
CA LEU A 81 -12.40 11.82 2.29
C LEU A 81 -13.44 10.69 2.37
N ILE A 82 -13.92 10.37 3.58
CA ILE A 82 -14.76 9.20 3.85
C ILE A 82 -15.90 9.58 4.79
N GLU A 83 -17.10 9.10 4.48
CA GLU A 83 -18.29 9.26 5.34
C GLU A 83 -18.33 8.23 6.48
N LYS A 84 -19.07 8.51 7.56
CA LYS A 84 -19.11 7.64 8.76
C LYS A 84 -19.43 6.17 8.44
N GLY A 85 -20.30 5.90 7.46
CA GLY A 85 -20.65 4.53 7.04
C GLY A 85 -19.60 3.82 6.16
N GLU A 86 -18.66 4.57 5.58
CA GLU A 86 -17.63 4.05 4.66
C GLU A 86 -16.33 3.65 5.40
N ARG A 87 -16.20 4.06 6.67
CA ARG A 87 -15.01 3.76 7.50
C ARG A 87 -14.80 2.28 7.71
N ALA A 88 -15.88 1.57 8.04
CA ALA A 88 -15.83 0.15 8.33
C ALA A 88 -15.42 -0.65 7.08
N THR A 89 -15.87 -0.23 5.89
CA THR A 89 -15.42 -0.82 4.63
C THR A 89 -13.96 -0.51 4.32
N MET A 90 -13.49 0.70 4.59
CA MET A 90 -12.07 1.05 4.41
C MET A 90 -11.17 0.17 5.27
N VAL A 91 -11.46 0.06 6.57
CA VAL A 91 -10.68 -0.76 7.51
C VAL A 91 -10.68 -2.22 7.08
N LEU A 92 -11.84 -2.75 6.67
CA LEU A 92 -11.94 -4.11 6.16
C LEU A 92 -11.05 -4.36 4.94
N PHE A 93 -11.01 -3.42 3.98
CA PHE A 93 -10.12 -3.54 2.82
C PHE A 93 -8.65 -3.37 3.19
N PHE A 94 -8.29 -2.56 4.19
CA PHE A 94 -6.92 -2.52 4.68
C PHE A 94 -6.51 -3.83 5.33
N VAL A 95 -7.38 -4.44 6.14
CA VAL A 95 -7.13 -5.75 6.73
C VAL A 95 -6.94 -6.78 5.62
N ALA A 96 -7.87 -6.85 4.66
CA ALA A 96 -7.81 -7.81 3.56
C ALA A 96 -6.56 -7.62 2.68
N LEU A 97 -6.28 -6.40 2.22
CA LEU A 97 -5.14 -6.13 1.34
C LEU A 97 -3.79 -6.28 2.05
N MET A 98 -3.67 -5.85 3.32
CA MET A 98 -2.44 -6.08 4.09
C MET A 98 -2.21 -7.57 4.28
N THR A 99 -3.18 -8.29 4.86
CA THR A 99 -3.01 -9.72 5.23
C THR A 99 -2.75 -10.63 4.03
N THR A 100 -3.23 -10.25 2.84
CA THR A 100 -3.02 -10.98 1.59
C THR A 100 -1.81 -10.50 0.78
N SER A 101 -1.16 -9.41 1.21
CA SER A 101 0.07 -8.92 0.58
C SER A 101 1.26 -9.81 0.94
N PRO A 102 2.17 -10.10 -0.01
CA PRO A 102 3.29 -10.99 0.24
C PRO A 102 4.21 -10.47 1.35
N SER A 103 4.51 -9.18 1.38
CA SER A 103 5.64 -8.61 2.13
C SER A 103 5.37 -8.19 3.57
N LEU A 104 4.34 -8.69 4.27
CA LEU A 104 3.87 -8.17 5.57
C LEU A 104 4.84 -8.40 6.77
N GLY A 105 5.99 -7.74 6.75
CA GLY A 105 6.97 -7.66 7.84
C GLY A 105 7.08 -6.24 8.44
N ALA A 106 7.90 -6.08 9.48
CA ALA A 106 8.06 -4.82 10.21
C ALA A 106 8.46 -3.63 9.31
N LEU A 107 9.42 -3.83 8.41
CA LEU A 107 9.92 -2.80 7.49
C LEU A 107 8.85 -2.37 6.48
N SER A 108 8.07 -3.33 5.99
CA SER A 108 7.00 -3.08 5.04
C SER A 108 5.81 -2.34 5.66
N GLY A 109 5.47 -2.66 6.91
CA GLY A 109 4.45 -1.95 7.68
C GLY A 109 4.84 -0.51 7.91
N LEU A 110 6.12 -0.27 8.25
CA LEU A 110 6.68 1.08 8.36
C LEU A 110 6.58 1.84 7.03
N ALA A 111 6.88 1.20 5.90
CA ALA A 111 6.74 1.82 4.59
C ALA A 111 5.31 2.31 4.30
N VAL A 112 4.30 1.52 4.65
CA VAL A 112 2.89 1.92 4.50
C VAL A 112 2.50 3.04 5.47
N ILE A 113 3.01 3.00 6.71
CA ILE A 113 2.80 4.09 7.68
C ILE A 113 3.37 5.40 7.13
N PHE A 114 4.59 5.37 6.59
CA PHE A 114 5.24 6.55 6.03
C PHE A 114 4.50 7.05 4.79
N LEU A 115 4.00 6.16 3.92
CA LEU A 115 3.16 6.56 2.81
C LEU A 115 1.86 7.23 3.29
N GLN A 116 1.21 6.69 4.31
CA GLN A 116 0.01 7.29 4.91
C GLN A 116 0.29 8.69 5.46
N LEU A 117 1.46 8.90 6.07
CA LEU A 117 1.93 10.22 6.53
C LEU A 117 2.25 11.16 5.35
N ILE A 118 2.89 10.67 4.29
CA ILE A 118 3.15 11.45 3.07
C ILE A 118 1.83 11.92 2.47
N LEU A 119 0.83 11.03 2.35
CA LEU A 119 -0.51 11.40 1.86
C LEU A 119 -1.20 12.39 2.79
N PHE A 120 -1.11 12.21 4.11
CA PHE A 120 -1.63 13.15 5.10
C PHE A 120 -1.06 14.54 4.90
N LEU A 121 0.27 14.67 4.86
CA LEU A 121 0.95 15.95 4.67
C LEU A 121 0.61 16.56 3.30
N SER A 122 0.55 15.74 2.25
CA SER A 122 0.22 16.18 0.89
C SER A 122 -1.19 16.75 0.79
N PHE A 123 -2.20 16.13 1.42
CA PHE A 123 -3.56 16.68 1.44
C PHE A 123 -3.69 17.94 2.29
N GLY A 124 -2.82 18.10 3.30
CA GLY A 124 -2.69 19.33 4.08
C GLY A 124 -2.26 20.53 3.24
N LEU A 125 -1.50 20.27 2.18
CA LEU A 125 -0.95 21.29 1.27
C LEU A 125 -1.88 21.69 0.14
N TYR A 126 -3.12 21.16 0.05
CA TYR A 126 -4.03 21.47 -1.05
C TYR A 126 -4.22 22.99 -1.21
N GLN A 127 -3.84 23.52 -2.38
CA GLN A 127 -3.82 24.95 -2.72
C GLN A 127 -2.97 25.86 -1.81
N ASP A 128 -2.17 25.30 -0.90
CA ASP A 128 -1.25 26.06 -0.05
C ASP A 128 0.18 25.92 -0.57
N THR A 129 0.68 26.99 -1.19
CA THR A 129 2.01 27.03 -1.81
C THR A 129 3.12 27.42 -0.83
N HIS A 130 2.78 28.05 0.30
CA HIS A 130 3.75 28.77 1.13
C HIS A 130 4.26 27.98 2.35
N GLN A 131 4.23 26.65 2.29
CA GLN A 131 4.61 25.80 3.42
C GLN A 131 5.80 24.87 3.10
N PRO A 132 7.02 25.40 2.88
CA PRO A 132 8.19 24.59 2.52
C PRO A 132 8.59 23.58 3.61
N ARG A 133 8.18 23.82 4.87
CA ARG A 133 8.42 22.90 6.00
C ARG A 133 7.76 21.54 5.78
N PHE A 134 6.53 21.52 5.27
CA PHE A 134 5.81 20.26 5.02
C PHE A 134 6.44 19.49 3.86
N TYR A 135 6.93 20.18 2.84
CA TYR A 135 7.70 19.57 1.76
C TYR A 135 9.02 18.97 2.26
N LEU A 136 9.72 19.66 3.17
CA LEU A 136 10.90 19.11 3.82
C LEU A 136 10.58 17.84 4.60
N PHE A 137 9.47 17.80 5.36
CA PHE A 137 9.05 16.58 6.06
C PHE A 137 8.66 15.45 5.11
N ILE A 138 7.95 15.74 4.02
CA ILE A 138 7.64 14.74 2.98
C ILE A 138 8.95 14.19 2.40
N GLY A 139 9.90 15.07 2.10
CA GLY A 139 11.22 14.69 1.61
C GLY A 139 11.96 13.81 2.61
N LEU A 140 11.97 14.19 3.88
CA LEU A 140 12.60 13.42 4.95
C LEU A 140 12.00 12.01 5.08
N LEU A 141 10.67 11.88 5.00
CA LEU A 141 10.01 10.56 5.01
C LEU A 141 10.44 9.72 3.81
N VAL A 142 10.49 10.29 2.60
CA VAL A 142 10.98 9.58 1.40
C VAL A 142 12.45 9.21 1.54
N GLY A 143 13.30 10.09 2.05
CA GLY A 143 14.71 9.83 2.28
C GLY A 143 14.93 8.69 3.27
N LEU A 144 14.17 8.65 4.37
CA LEU A 144 14.19 7.54 5.32
C LEU A 144 13.73 6.22 4.68
N LEU A 145 12.70 6.26 3.81
CA LEU A 145 12.31 5.08 3.03
C LEU A 145 13.44 4.61 2.11
N CYS A 146 14.12 5.54 1.43
CA CYS A 146 15.25 5.20 0.55
C CYS A 146 16.41 4.52 1.30
N LEU A 147 16.60 4.83 2.59
CA LEU A 147 17.57 4.12 3.43
C LEU A 147 17.16 2.67 3.74
N LEU A 148 15.86 2.38 3.80
CA LEU A 148 15.37 1.01 3.95
C LEU A 148 15.50 0.24 2.64
N THR A 149 15.08 0.86 1.54
CA THR A 149 15.13 0.28 0.21
C THR A 149 15.26 1.40 -0.83
N PRO A 150 16.31 1.42 -1.67
CA PRO A 150 16.54 2.51 -2.62
C PRO A 150 15.42 2.66 -3.66
N LEU A 151 14.64 1.60 -3.88
CA LEU A 151 13.45 1.60 -4.74
C LEU A 151 12.42 2.66 -4.35
N TYR A 152 12.28 2.99 -3.07
CA TYR A 152 11.30 3.99 -2.64
C TYR A 152 11.58 5.39 -3.19
N GLY A 153 12.76 5.62 -3.78
CA GLY A 153 13.06 6.82 -4.57
C GLY A 153 12.08 7.03 -5.74
N VAL A 154 11.45 5.96 -6.25
CA VAL A 154 10.35 6.02 -7.23
C VAL A 154 9.15 6.84 -6.73
N LEU A 155 8.96 6.98 -5.41
CA LEU A 155 7.91 7.83 -4.86
C LEU A 155 8.15 9.31 -5.16
N LEU A 156 9.39 9.76 -5.34
CA LEU A 156 9.69 11.17 -5.59
C LEU A 156 9.02 11.72 -6.86
N PRO A 157 9.17 11.13 -8.05
CA PRO A 157 8.45 11.60 -9.24
C PRO A 157 6.93 11.48 -9.08
N ILE A 158 6.42 10.46 -8.36
CA ILE A 158 4.98 10.31 -8.08
C ILE A 158 4.48 11.47 -7.22
N ILE A 159 5.22 11.82 -6.16
CA ILE A 159 4.91 12.91 -5.23
C ILE A 159 4.94 14.26 -5.96
N LEU A 160 5.95 14.52 -6.80
CA LEU A 160 6.05 15.76 -7.57
C LEU A 160 4.83 15.95 -8.49
N LEU A 161 4.44 14.90 -9.22
CA LEU A 161 3.26 14.92 -10.08
C LEU A 161 1.95 15.04 -9.29
N ALA A 162 1.86 14.40 -8.12
CA ALA A 162 0.72 14.53 -7.22
C ALA A 162 0.58 15.95 -6.66
N GLN A 163 1.68 16.58 -6.26
CA GLN A 163 1.72 17.96 -5.75
C GLN A 163 1.39 18.98 -6.85
N TYR A 164 1.83 18.73 -8.08
CA TYR A 164 1.39 19.52 -9.23
C TYR A 164 -0.13 19.48 -9.40
N ARG A 165 -0.75 18.30 -9.27
CA ARG A 165 -2.23 18.17 -9.32
C ARG A 165 -2.94 18.88 -8.17
N LEU A 166 -2.36 18.89 -6.97
CA LEU A 166 -2.90 19.61 -5.81
C LEU A 166 -2.68 21.13 -5.86
N ARG A 167 -2.00 21.64 -6.91
CA ARG A 167 -1.67 23.06 -7.12
C ARG A 167 -0.93 23.67 -5.94
N SER A 168 -0.11 22.86 -5.27
CA SER A 168 0.57 23.24 -4.03
C SER A 168 2.05 23.57 -4.24
N MET A 169 2.56 23.39 -5.46
CA MET A 169 3.99 23.32 -5.71
C MET A 169 4.59 24.68 -6.12
N GLU A 170 5.59 25.13 -5.34
CA GLU A 170 6.41 26.32 -5.59
C GLU A 170 7.89 25.90 -5.66
N SER A 171 8.77 26.73 -6.23
CA SER A 171 10.22 26.45 -6.32
C SER A 171 10.88 26.22 -4.96
N ARG A 172 10.52 27.02 -3.95
CA ARG A 172 11.01 26.85 -2.57
C ARG A 172 10.59 25.51 -1.96
N SER A 173 9.38 25.07 -2.28
CA SER A 173 8.82 23.79 -1.84
C SER A 173 9.51 22.61 -2.52
N LEU A 174 9.86 22.73 -3.81
CA LEU A 174 10.70 21.75 -4.52
C LEU A 174 12.07 21.62 -3.85
N VAL A 175 12.75 22.75 -3.56
CA VAL A 175 14.05 22.73 -2.87
C VAL A 175 13.92 22.09 -1.49
N GLY A 176 12.87 22.42 -0.74
CA GLY A 176 12.57 21.81 0.56
C GLY A 176 12.41 20.29 0.46
N LEU A 177 11.67 19.80 -0.54
CA LEU A 177 11.49 18.37 -0.78
C LEU A 177 12.82 17.67 -1.06
N ILE A 178 13.61 18.20 -2.00
CA ILE A 178 14.91 17.64 -2.37
C ILE A 178 15.86 17.63 -1.16
N ALA A 179 15.95 18.76 -0.44
CA ALA A 179 16.75 18.85 0.77
C ALA A 179 16.33 17.79 1.81
N GLY A 180 15.02 17.62 2.01
CA GLY A 180 14.47 16.59 2.88
C GLY A 180 14.87 15.18 2.47
N VAL A 181 14.84 14.84 1.17
CA VAL A 181 15.22 13.50 0.68
C VAL A 181 16.69 13.19 0.94
N PHE A 182 17.58 14.15 0.72
CA PHE A 182 19.02 13.92 0.91
C PHE A 182 19.45 13.98 2.38
N LEU A 183 18.71 14.65 3.26
CA LEU A 183 19.09 14.87 4.66
C LEU A 183 19.37 13.56 5.43
N PRO A 184 18.52 12.49 5.36
CA PRO A 184 18.83 11.21 6.00
C PRO A 184 20.13 10.57 5.51
N VAL A 185 20.40 10.64 4.20
CA VAL A 185 21.63 10.12 3.60
C VAL A 185 22.85 10.89 4.09
N TRP A 186 22.77 12.23 4.17
CA TRP A 186 23.84 13.06 4.69
C TRP A 186 24.18 12.78 6.16
N ILE A 187 23.16 12.55 7.00
CA ILE A 187 23.36 12.16 8.40
C ILE A 187 24.02 10.80 8.46
N LEU A 188 23.53 9.83 7.68
CA LEU A 188 24.07 8.48 7.65
C LEU A 188 25.54 8.45 7.20
N ILE A 189 25.87 9.16 6.11
CA ILE A 189 27.26 9.27 5.62
C ILE A 189 28.17 9.81 6.71
N SER A 190 27.73 10.84 7.43
CA SER A 190 28.52 11.45 8.52
C SER A 190 28.79 10.44 9.65
N ILE A 191 27.79 9.63 10.02
CA ILE A 191 27.93 8.55 11.01
C ILE A 191 28.88 7.46 10.50
N LEU A 192 28.76 7.06 9.23
CA LEU A 192 29.62 6.04 8.62
C LEU A 192 31.08 6.49 8.53
N ILE A 193 31.33 7.76 8.19
CA ILE A 193 32.69 8.35 8.19
C ILE A 193 33.29 8.28 9.60
N TYR A 194 32.51 8.60 10.63
CA TYR A 194 32.96 8.50 12.02
C TYR A 194 33.32 7.06 12.44
N GLN A 195 32.59 6.05 11.93
CA GLN A 195 32.85 4.63 12.21
C GLN A 195 34.05 4.05 11.43
N GLY A 196 34.55 4.76 10.41
CA GLY A 196 35.74 4.40 9.65
C GLY A 196 35.48 4.12 8.17
N PHE A 197 36.49 4.41 7.35
CA PHE A 197 36.40 4.36 5.88
C PHE A 197 36.09 2.97 5.30
N SER A 198 36.46 1.90 6.02
CA SER A 198 36.14 0.51 5.64
C SER A 198 34.62 0.20 5.72
N VAL A 199 33.92 0.84 6.65
CA VAL A 199 32.46 0.68 6.81
C VAL A 199 31.73 1.44 5.71
N LEU A 200 32.19 2.64 5.38
CA LEU A 200 31.63 3.46 4.30
C LEU A 200 31.69 2.74 2.95
N THR A 201 32.87 2.22 2.58
CA THR A 201 33.06 1.50 1.30
C THR A 201 32.25 0.20 1.21
N SER A 202 31.99 -0.45 2.35
CA SER A 202 31.11 -1.63 2.41
C SER A 202 29.64 -1.25 2.18
N TYR A 203 29.21 -0.12 2.74
CA TYR A 203 27.85 0.38 2.59
C TYR A 203 27.58 0.93 1.18
N GLU A 204 28.55 1.62 0.57
CA GLU A 204 28.48 2.08 -0.82
C GLU A 204 28.30 0.92 -1.81
N LYS A 205 29.06 -0.16 -1.63
CA LYS A 205 28.91 -1.38 -2.46
C LYS A 205 27.54 -2.01 -2.33
N LEU A 206 26.92 -1.95 -1.15
CA LEU A 206 25.59 -2.46 -0.89
C LEU A 206 24.52 -1.57 -1.56
N LEU A 207 24.61 -0.25 -1.39
CA LEU A 207 23.72 0.71 -2.05
C LEU A 207 23.82 0.65 -3.58
N LEU A 208 25.02 0.55 -4.15
CA LEU A 208 25.22 0.49 -5.61
C LEU A 208 24.74 -0.83 -6.22
N ARG A 209 24.79 -1.93 -5.46
CA ARG A 209 24.23 -3.23 -5.88
C ARG A 209 22.71 -3.18 -5.95
N ASP A 210 22.09 -2.47 -5.01
CA ASP A 210 20.64 -2.43 -4.86
C ASP A 210 19.98 -1.22 -5.54
N PHE A 211 20.77 -0.27 -6.07
CA PHE A 211 20.26 0.92 -6.76
C PHE A 211 19.46 0.50 -8.01
N PRO A 212 18.13 0.69 -8.01
CA PRO A 212 17.29 0.18 -9.07
C PRO A 212 17.17 1.26 -10.13
N LEU A 213 18.11 1.31 -11.07
CA LEU A 213 17.67 1.70 -12.40
C LEU A 213 16.71 0.59 -12.87
N PRO A 214 15.52 0.93 -13.42
CA PRO A 214 14.64 -0.03 -14.08
C PRO A 214 15.29 -0.49 -15.39
N LEU A 215 16.46 -1.10 -15.26
CA LEU A 215 17.07 -1.87 -16.32
C LEU A 215 16.28 -3.18 -16.40
N PRO A 216 16.01 -3.68 -17.62
CA PRO A 216 15.38 -4.99 -17.78
C PRO A 216 16.26 -6.04 -17.11
N ARG A 217 15.93 -6.39 -15.87
CA ARG A 217 16.56 -7.52 -15.17
C ARG A 217 16.00 -8.79 -15.81
N GLU A 218 16.84 -9.82 -15.87
CA GLU A 218 16.52 -11.12 -16.48
C GLU A 218 15.32 -11.82 -15.82
N VAL A 219 14.95 -11.41 -14.60
CA VAL A 219 13.82 -11.95 -13.84
C VAL A 219 12.72 -10.90 -13.68
N SER A 220 11.56 -11.16 -14.29
CA SER A 220 10.37 -10.31 -14.17
C SER A 220 9.87 -10.26 -12.72
N GLY A 221 9.28 -9.13 -12.30
CA GLY A 221 8.68 -8.99 -10.96
C GLY A 221 7.57 -10.00 -10.65
N MET A 222 6.97 -10.57 -11.70
CA MET A 222 5.94 -11.61 -11.62
C MET A 222 6.48 -12.97 -11.13
N ALA A 223 7.81 -13.13 -11.06
CA ALA A 223 8.43 -14.27 -10.39
C ALA A 223 8.34 -14.14 -8.85
N PHE A 224 8.26 -12.92 -8.32
CA PHE A 224 8.26 -12.63 -6.87
C PHE A 224 6.86 -12.34 -6.34
N VAL A 225 5.93 -11.89 -7.19
CA VAL A 225 4.52 -11.69 -6.86
C VAL A 225 3.69 -12.64 -7.71
N SER A 226 2.89 -13.50 -7.06
CA SER A 226 2.02 -14.41 -7.81
C SER A 226 1.07 -13.60 -8.73
N PRO A 227 0.87 -14.02 -10.00
CA PRO A 227 0.00 -13.28 -10.91
C PRO A 227 -1.41 -13.05 -10.35
N LEU A 228 -1.94 -14.02 -9.60
CA LEU A 228 -3.24 -13.90 -8.91
C LEU A 228 -3.25 -12.77 -7.87
N CYS A 229 -2.15 -12.59 -7.13
CA CYS A 229 -2.00 -11.49 -6.17
C CYS A 229 -1.89 -10.13 -6.85
N TYR A 230 -1.17 -10.05 -7.96
CA TYR A 230 -1.11 -8.80 -8.73
C TYR A 230 -2.49 -8.42 -9.30
N TRP A 231 -3.15 -9.36 -9.97
CA TRP A 231 -4.43 -9.12 -10.63
C TRP A 231 -5.58 -8.84 -9.67
N SER A 232 -5.53 -9.37 -8.44
CA SER A 232 -6.53 -9.04 -7.42
C SER A 232 -6.45 -7.60 -6.92
N PHE A 233 -5.23 -7.08 -6.75
CA PHE A 233 -5.00 -5.68 -6.40
C PHE A 233 -5.45 -4.77 -7.56
N VAL A 234 -5.13 -5.15 -8.80
CA VAL A 234 -5.63 -4.45 -10.00
C VAL A 234 -7.17 -4.49 -10.05
N ALA A 235 -7.80 -5.63 -9.77
CA ALA A 235 -9.25 -5.75 -9.74
C ALA A 235 -9.88 -4.84 -8.67
N CYS A 236 -9.34 -4.84 -7.46
CA CYS A 236 -9.76 -3.93 -6.39
C CYS A 236 -9.63 -2.46 -6.81
N PHE A 237 -8.49 -2.08 -7.40
CA PHE A 237 -8.24 -0.73 -7.90
C PHE A 237 -9.23 -0.33 -8.99
N LEU A 238 -9.43 -1.16 -10.02
CA LEU A 238 -10.33 -0.88 -11.14
C LEU A 238 -11.78 -0.82 -10.70
N VAL A 239 -12.24 -1.79 -9.91
CA VAL A 239 -13.62 -1.82 -9.39
C VAL A 239 -13.87 -0.59 -8.52
N GLY A 240 -12.96 -0.29 -7.58
CA GLY A 240 -13.05 0.90 -6.75
C GLY A 240 -13.13 2.19 -7.58
N GLY A 241 -12.27 2.33 -8.59
CA GLY A 241 -12.25 3.52 -9.46
C GLY A 241 -13.49 3.67 -10.34
N VAL A 242 -13.99 2.57 -10.92
CA VAL A 242 -15.24 2.56 -11.69
C VAL A 242 -16.43 2.96 -10.82
N LEU A 243 -16.48 2.44 -9.59
CA LEU A 243 -17.54 2.80 -8.65
C LEU A 243 -17.45 4.28 -8.22
N TYR A 244 -16.24 4.78 -7.96
CA TYR A 244 -16.00 6.18 -7.64
C TYR A 244 -16.47 7.13 -8.76
N ARG A 245 -16.28 6.76 -10.03
CA ARG A 245 -16.69 7.57 -11.19
C ARG A 245 -18.19 7.93 -11.18
N ARG A 246 -19.05 7.09 -10.59
CA ARG A 246 -20.49 7.37 -10.44
C ARG A 246 -20.77 8.56 -9.52
N ARG A 247 -19.87 8.82 -8.57
CA ARG A 247 -19.98 9.91 -7.58
C ARG A 247 -19.21 11.16 -7.98
N PHE A 248 -18.29 11.04 -8.93
CA PHE A 248 -17.37 12.11 -9.33
C PHE A 248 -18.05 13.46 -9.54
N TYR A 249 -19.18 13.52 -10.26
CA TYR A 249 -19.88 14.79 -10.53
C TYR A 249 -20.61 15.39 -9.33
N ARG A 250 -20.82 14.62 -8.27
CA ARG A 250 -21.50 15.07 -7.04
C ARG A 250 -20.52 15.56 -5.96
N GLU A 251 -19.22 15.35 -6.16
CA GLU A 251 -18.19 15.71 -5.19
C GLU A 251 -17.61 17.11 -5.44
N ASN A 252 -17.16 17.73 -4.35
CA ASN A 252 -16.48 19.03 -4.40
C ASN A 252 -15.18 18.95 -5.20
N VAL A 253 -14.77 20.08 -5.80
CA VAL A 253 -13.50 20.21 -6.55
C VAL A 253 -12.33 19.68 -5.73
N ARG A 254 -12.21 20.13 -4.47
CA ARG A 254 -11.16 19.70 -3.54
C ARG A 254 -11.10 18.18 -3.35
N HIS A 255 -12.26 17.55 -3.15
CA HIS A 255 -12.35 16.10 -2.99
C HIS A 255 -11.92 15.35 -4.25
N ARG A 256 -12.36 15.83 -5.42
CA ARG A 256 -11.98 15.23 -6.71
C ARG A 256 -10.49 15.29 -6.95
N ASP A 257 -9.83 16.40 -6.61
CA ASP A 257 -8.38 16.55 -6.77
C ASP A 257 -7.62 15.62 -5.81
N MET A 258 -8.06 15.51 -4.55
CA MET A 258 -7.48 14.57 -3.58
C MET A 258 -7.67 13.11 -4.00
N PHE A 259 -8.85 12.73 -4.50
CA PHE A 259 -9.08 11.38 -5.03
C PHE A 259 -8.33 11.13 -6.34
N ALA A 260 -8.12 12.15 -7.18
CA ALA A 260 -7.28 12.02 -8.37
C ALA A 260 -5.83 11.68 -8.00
N VAL A 261 -5.33 12.22 -6.88
CA VAL A 261 -4.04 11.82 -6.30
C VAL A 261 -4.10 10.38 -5.80
N LEU A 262 -5.12 10.01 -5.02
CA LEU A 262 -5.29 8.63 -4.55
C LEU A 262 -5.35 7.61 -5.69
N HIS A 263 -5.91 7.95 -6.85
CA HIS A 263 -5.91 7.07 -8.02
C HIS A 263 -4.55 7.02 -8.73
N PHE A 264 -3.81 8.12 -8.71
CA PHE A 264 -2.53 8.22 -9.41
C PHE A 264 -1.43 7.36 -8.78
N TYR A 265 -1.33 7.34 -7.44
CA TYR A 265 -0.36 6.50 -6.72
C TYR A 265 -0.41 5.02 -7.10
N PRO A 266 -1.54 4.30 -6.89
CA PRO A 266 -1.65 2.90 -7.22
C PRO A 266 -1.57 2.65 -8.72
N LEU A 267 -2.01 3.58 -9.57
CA LEU A 267 -1.85 3.44 -11.02
C LEU A 267 -0.38 3.35 -11.42
N VAL A 268 0.47 4.28 -10.94
CA VAL A 268 1.90 4.25 -11.28
C VAL A 268 2.59 3.08 -10.62
N LEU A 269 2.30 2.82 -9.34
CA LEU A 269 2.93 1.72 -8.60
C LEU A 269 2.59 0.35 -9.22
N LEU A 270 1.33 0.07 -9.55
CA LEU A 270 0.91 -1.19 -10.19
C LEU A 270 1.51 -1.36 -11.59
N LEU A 271 1.72 -0.28 -12.34
CA LEU A 271 2.41 -0.34 -13.63
C LEU A 271 3.89 -0.67 -13.48
N LEU A 272 4.52 -0.29 -12.37
CA LEU A 272 5.94 -0.55 -12.11
C LEU A 272 6.24 -1.95 -11.56
N VAL A 273 5.28 -2.57 -10.86
CA VAL A 273 5.42 -3.94 -10.31
C VAL A 273 6.04 -4.95 -11.30
N PRO A 274 5.57 -5.11 -12.56
CA PRO A 274 6.14 -6.11 -13.47
C PRO A 274 7.60 -5.83 -13.88
N PHE A 275 8.04 -4.57 -13.80
CA PHE A 275 9.39 -4.13 -14.20
C PHE A 275 10.41 -4.17 -13.08
N VAL A 276 9.98 -4.46 -11.85
CA VAL A 276 10.84 -4.47 -10.66
C VAL A 276 10.94 -5.91 -10.16
N ALA A 277 12.16 -6.42 -9.98
CA ALA A 277 12.40 -7.83 -9.63
C ALA A 277 12.03 -8.14 -8.15
N ALA A 278 13.01 -8.36 -7.29
CA ALA A 278 12.81 -8.79 -5.90
C ALA A 278 11.99 -7.80 -5.05
N GLU A 279 11.91 -6.53 -5.46
CA GLU A 279 11.22 -5.47 -4.70
C GLU A 279 9.75 -5.25 -5.13
N ALA A 280 9.24 -6.03 -6.10
CA ALA A 280 7.83 -5.97 -6.51
C ALA A 280 6.81 -6.08 -5.34
N PRO A 281 7.02 -6.97 -4.33
CA PRO A 281 6.16 -7.04 -3.14
C PRO A 281 6.04 -5.71 -2.39
N ALA A 282 7.17 -5.01 -2.21
CA ALA A 282 7.23 -3.75 -1.48
C ALA A 282 6.42 -2.64 -2.19
N LEU A 283 6.49 -2.57 -3.52
CA LEU A 283 5.68 -1.63 -4.31
C LEU A 283 4.19 -1.95 -4.22
N LEU A 284 3.84 -3.24 -4.29
CA LEU A 284 2.44 -3.65 -4.19
C LEU A 284 1.84 -3.23 -2.86
N GLN A 285 2.60 -3.35 -1.76
CA GLN A 285 2.12 -2.99 -0.43
C GLN A 285 1.87 -1.48 -0.25
N LEU A 286 2.61 -0.62 -0.95
CA LEU A 286 2.33 0.82 -0.97
C LEU A 286 0.97 1.15 -1.60
N THR A 287 0.39 0.27 -2.40
CA THR A 287 -0.92 0.51 -3.02
C THR A 287 -2.10 0.27 -2.06
N VAL A 288 -1.87 -0.41 -0.93
CA VAL A 288 -2.90 -0.79 0.05
C VAL A 288 -3.71 0.40 0.52
N VAL A 289 -3.02 1.46 0.96
CA VAL A 289 -3.67 2.66 1.51
C VAL A 289 -4.52 3.35 0.43
N PRO A 290 -3.96 3.75 -0.73
CA PRO A 290 -4.76 4.37 -1.77
C PRO A 290 -5.95 3.52 -2.25
N ILE A 291 -5.75 2.22 -2.46
CA ILE A 291 -6.81 1.31 -2.93
C ILE A 291 -7.92 1.19 -1.88
N GLY A 292 -7.60 1.04 -0.60
CA GLY A 292 -8.62 0.95 0.45
C GLY A 292 -9.50 2.20 0.55
N PHE A 293 -8.93 3.41 0.38
CA PHE A 293 -9.71 4.64 0.29
C PHE A 293 -10.62 4.66 -0.95
N ILE A 294 -10.09 4.31 -2.12
CA ILE A 294 -10.85 4.31 -3.39
C ILE A 294 -12.01 3.33 -3.32
N VAL A 295 -11.76 2.09 -2.88
CA VAL A 295 -12.78 1.05 -2.80
C VAL A 295 -13.86 1.42 -1.79
N ALA A 296 -13.50 1.87 -0.59
CA ALA A 296 -14.46 2.28 0.42
C ALA A 296 -15.37 3.41 -0.08
N ARG A 297 -14.78 4.43 -0.72
CA ARG A 297 -15.52 5.56 -1.25
C ARG A 297 -16.41 5.17 -2.43
N GLY A 298 -15.89 4.36 -3.35
CA GLY A 298 -16.64 3.84 -4.50
C GLY A 298 -17.85 3.00 -4.05
N MET A 299 -17.65 2.10 -3.09
CA MET A 299 -18.73 1.31 -2.50
C MET A 299 -19.77 2.18 -1.82
N GLY A 300 -19.39 3.34 -1.28
CA GLY A 300 -20.27 4.39 -0.77
C GLY A 300 -21.45 4.74 -1.70
N ALA A 301 -21.23 4.73 -3.01
CA ALA A 301 -22.19 5.18 -4.02
C ALA A 301 -23.15 4.08 -4.52
N VAL A 302 -22.96 2.82 -4.11
CA VAL A 302 -23.70 1.66 -4.63
C VAL A 302 -24.93 1.36 -3.76
N PRO A 303 -26.07 0.92 -4.32
CA PRO A 303 -27.19 0.40 -3.53
C PRO A 303 -26.73 -0.68 -2.56
N GLU A 304 -27.33 -0.75 -1.36
CA GLU A 304 -26.84 -1.61 -0.27
C GLU A 304 -26.63 -3.06 -0.70
N ARG A 305 -27.64 -3.71 -1.27
CA ARG A 305 -27.56 -5.12 -1.73
C ARG A 305 -26.44 -5.36 -2.73
N MET A 306 -26.29 -4.49 -3.74
CA MET A 306 -25.21 -4.62 -4.73
C MET A 306 -23.84 -4.36 -4.09
N GLY A 307 -23.75 -3.44 -3.13
CA GLY A 307 -22.54 -3.18 -2.36
C GLY A 307 -22.08 -4.37 -1.54
N LEU A 308 -23.01 -5.10 -0.91
CA LEU A 308 -22.70 -6.35 -0.18
C LEU A 308 -22.12 -7.40 -1.13
N VAL A 309 -22.78 -7.63 -2.28
CA VAL A 309 -22.33 -8.62 -3.27
C VAL A 309 -20.96 -8.27 -3.83
N MET A 310 -20.75 -7.02 -4.26
CA MET A 310 -19.46 -6.59 -4.79
C MET A 310 -18.34 -6.69 -3.76
N ARG A 311 -18.63 -6.36 -2.50
CA ARG A 311 -17.69 -6.52 -1.39
C ARG A 311 -17.35 -7.99 -1.15
N ALA A 312 -18.35 -8.86 -1.06
CA ALA A 312 -18.14 -10.29 -0.88
C ALA A 312 -17.31 -10.88 -2.02
N ILE A 313 -17.57 -10.48 -3.28
CA ILE A 313 -16.79 -10.94 -4.44
C ILE A 313 -15.31 -10.51 -4.33
N LEU A 314 -15.05 -9.23 -4.04
CA LEU A 314 -13.67 -8.74 -3.90
C LEU A 314 -12.93 -9.40 -2.73
N LEU A 315 -13.61 -9.58 -1.59
CA LEU A 315 -13.01 -10.24 -0.42
C LEU A 315 -12.80 -11.74 -0.65
N ALA A 316 -13.73 -12.43 -1.31
CA ALA A 316 -13.57 -13.82 -1.70
C ALA A 316 -12.42 -13.99 -2.70
N LEU A 317 -12.23 -13.03 -3.61
CA LEU A 317 -11.13 -13.02 -4.56
C LEU A 317 -9.77 -12.84 -3.86
N LEU A 318 -9.67 -11.88 -2.92
CA LEU A 318 -8.46 -11.70 -2.10
C LEU A 318 -8.17 -12.93 -1.20
N LEU A 319 -9.22 -13.49 -0.59
CA LEU A 319 -9.10 -14.69 0.24
C LEU A 319 -8.68 -15.91 -0.59
N GLY A 320 -9.31 -16.13 -1.75
CA GLY A 320 -9.03 -17.24 -2.64
C GLY A 320 -7.59 -17.19 -3.18
N GLN A 321 -7.13 -16.01 -3.59
CA GLN A 321 -5.72 -15.75 -3.88
C GLN A 321 -4.83 -16.17 -2.70
N TYR A 322 -5.15 -15.75 -1.48
CA TYR A 322 -4.30 -16.02 -0.32
C TYR A 322 -4.26 -17.51 0.02
N LEU A 323 -5.40 -18.20 -0.03
CA LEU A 323 -5.49 -19.66 0.14
C LEU A 323 -4.70 -20.41 -0.95
N TYR A 324 -4.72 -19.90 -2.18
CA TYR A 324 -3.88 -20.42 -3.27
C TYR A 324 -2.39 -20.24 -2.96
N THR A 325 -1.98 -19.06 -2.47
CA THR A 325 -0.58 -18.85 -2.08
C THR A 325 -0.14 -19.71 -0.88
N LEU A 326 -1.08 -20.20 -0.07
CA LEU A 326 -0.82 -21.11 1.04
C LEU A 326 -0.76 -22.60 0.60
N GLY A 327 -1.01 -22.91 -0.68
CA GLY A 327 -1.02 -24.29 -1.19
C GLY A 327 -2.22 -25.12 -0.68
N VAL A 328 -3.29 -24.48 -0.20
CA VAL A 328 -4.47 -25.17 0.35
C VAL A 328 -5.17 -25.98 -0.73
N PHE A 329 -5.25 -25.46 -1.97
CA PHE A 329 -5.90 -26.18 -3.07
C PHE A 329 -5.13 -27.43 -3.49
N ASP A 330 -3.80 -27.38 -3.53
CA ASP A 330 -2.95 -28.55 -3.83
C ASP A 330 -3.11 -29.63 -2.75
N LEU A 331 -3.27 -29.22 -1.48
CA LEU A 331 -3.52 -30.13 -0.36
C LEU A 331 -4.91 -30.77 -0.49
N VAL A 332 -5.93 -30.01 -0.86
CA VAL A 332 -7.29 -30.52 -1.12
C VAL A 332 -7.29 -31.49 -2.31
N GLU A 333 -6.58 -31.18 -3.39
CA GLU A 333 -6.47 -32.07 -4.55
C GLU A 333 -5.80 -33.41 -4.18
N ARG A 334 -4.70 -33.36 -3.40
CA ARG A 334 -4.05 -34.58 -2.87
C ARG A 334 -4.98 -35.40 -2.00
N LEU A 335 -5.78 -34.76 -1.13
CA LEU A 335 -6.75 -35.45 -0.28
C LEU A 335 -7.92 -36.06 -1.06
N LEU A 336 -8.35 -35.42 -2.16
CA LEU A 336 -9.42 -35.91 -3.03
C LEU A 336 -8.96 -37.01 -4.00
N SER A 337 -7.65 -37.12 -4.23
CA SER A 337 -7.04 -38.17 -5.05
C SER A 337 -6.69 -39.47 -4.29
N LEU A 338 -6.96 -39.51 -2.98
CA LEU A 338 -6.83 -40.68 -2.10
C LEU A 338 -8.15 -41.41 -1.95
#